data_AF-A0A1F5B3B9-F1
#
_entry.id   AF-A0A1F5B3B9-F1
#
_cell.length_a   1.000
_cell.length_b   1.000
_cell.length_c   1.000
_cell.angle_alpha   90.00
_cell.angle_beta   90.00
_cell.angle_gamma   90.00
#
_symmetry.space_group_name_H-M   'P 1'
#
loop_
_entity.id
_entity.type
_entity.pdbx_description
1 polymer ?
#
loop_
_entity_poly.entity_id
_entity_poly.type
_entity_poly.pdbx_seq_one_letter_code
_entity_poly.pdbx_strand_id
1 'polypeptide(L)'
;MTIPKVGDEIYVPTSLHMSHGRDDVEGGLAKVTSVKPGISGGKTVSFVTVAEHPGVSYNWEFLAPEQEKLKKDFGEGRAHPDPDHREEFNEW
;
A
#
# COMPACT_ATOMS: atom_id res chain seq x y z
N MET A 1 -16.79 -4.32 7.32
CA MET A 1 -15.62 -3.42 7.28
C MET A 1 -16.05 -2.17 6.54
N THR A 2 -15.75 -0.98 7.06
CA THR A 2 -16.07 0.27 6.39
C THR A 2 -15.03 0.53 5.30
N ILE A 3 -15.45 0.92 4.10
CA ILE A 3 -14.54 1.33 3.03
C ILE A 3 -14.02 2.73 3.39
N PRO A 4 -12.70 2.98 3.36
CA PRO A 4 -12.14 4.28 3.69
C PRO A 4 -12.55 5.31 2.65
N LYS A 5 -12.43 6.58 3.01
CA LYS A 5 -12.69 7.73 2.15
C LYS A 5 -11.39 8.42 1.82
N VAL A 6 -11.40 9.20 0.74
CA VAL A 6 -10.28 10.09 0.42
C VAL A 6 -10.02 11.03 1.59
N GLY A 7 -8.76 11.09 2.03
CA GLY A 7 -8.34 11.84 3.21
C GLY A 7 -8.22 11.02 4.49
N ASP A 8 -8.83 9.83 4.57
CA ASP A 8 -8.65 8.93 5.71
C ASP A 8 -7.22 8.40 5.77
N GLU A 9 -6.82 7.93 6.96
CA GLU A 9 -5.54 7.28 7.19
C GLU A 9 -5.74 5.77 7.37
N ILE A 10 -4.92 5.00 6.67
CA ILE A 10 -4.89 3.54 6.74
C ILE A 10 -3.45 3.07 6.86
N TYR A 11 -3.24 1.86 7.38
CA TYR A 11 -1.93 1.23 7.36
C TYR A 11 -1.72 0.46 6.07
N VAL A 12 -0.54 0.57 5.47
CA VAL A 12 -0.10 -0.22 4.32
C VAL A 12 1.11 -1.06 4.69
N PRO A 13 1.26 -2.28 4.13
CA PRO A 13 2.44 -3.10 4.36
C PRO A 13 3.65 -2.58 3.59
N THR A 14 4.84 -2.99 4.03
CA THR A 14 6.09 -2.86 3.26
C THR A 14 5.97 -3.62 1.94
N SER A 15 6.45 -3.03 0.85
CA SER A 15 6.48 -3.63 -0.49
C SER A 15 7.91 -3.57 -1.01
N LEU A 16 8.56 -4.73 -1.14
CA LEU A 16 9.92 -4.85 -1.66
C LEU A 16 9.93 -5.64 -2.97
N HIS A 17 10.66 -5.15 -3.96
CA HIS A 17 10.75 -5.69 -5.29
C HIS A 17 12.15 -6.30 -5.51
N MET A 18 12.17 -7.53 -6.03
CA MET A 18 13.44 -8.18 -6.38
C MET A 18 14.08 -7.61 -7.64
N SER A 19 13.30 -6.92 -8.48
CA SER A 19 13.63 -6.53 -9.85
C SER A 19 13.34 -5.07 -10.17
N HIS A 20 12.76 -4.35 -9.20
CA HIS A 20 12.33 -2.96 -9.36
C HIS A 20 12.48 -2.24 -8.02
N GLY A 21 13.65 -2.42 -7.39
CA GLY A 21 13.93 -1.92 -6.05
C GLY A 21 13.76 -0.41 -5.92
N ARG A 22 13.86 0.35 -7.02
CA ARG A 22 13.54 1.78 -7.05
C ARG A 22 12.09 2.13 -6.65
N ASP A 23 11.18 1.17 -6.69
CA ASP A 23 9.78 1.31 -6.29
C ASP A 23 9.52 0.73 -4.88
N ASP A 24 10.56 0.39 -4.13
CA ASP A 24 10.43 -0.13 -2.76
C ASP A 24 9.85 0.91 -1.80
N VAL A 25 9.01 0.43 -0.89
CA VAL A 25 8.29 1.24 0.09
C VAL A 25 8.31 0.56 1.44
N GLU A 26 8.68 1.30 2.47
CA GLU A 26 8.47 0.91 3.86
C GLU A 26 7.00 1.15 4.26
N GLY A 27 6.40 0.15 4.91
CA GLY A 27 5.01 0.20 5.35
C GLY A 27 4.77 1.19 6.49
N GLY A 28 3.50 1.45 6.79
CA GLY A 28 3.11 2.37 7.85
C GLY A 28 1.80 3.09 7.56
N LEU A 29 1.55 4.15 8.32
CA LEU A 29 0.36 4.99 8.19
C LEU A 29 0.44 5.82 6.90
N ALA A 30 -0.61 5.75 6.10
CA ALA A 30 -0.66 6.30 4.76
C ALA A 30 -2.01 6.97 4.50
N LYS A 31 -2.01 8.07 3.74
CA LYS A 31 -3.20 8.87 3.45
C LYS A 31 -3.87 8.40 2.18
N VAL A 32 -5.17 8.09 2.26
CA VAL A 32 -5.97 7.68 1.11
C VAL A 32 -6.14 8.84 0.13
N THR A 33 -5.75 8.62 -1.13
CA THR A 33 -5.87 9.59 -2.23
C THR A 33 -6.98 9.24 -3.21
N SER A 34 -7.35 7.97 -3.32
CA SER A 34 -8.41 7.51 -4.23
C SER A 34 -9.00 6.20 -3.74
N VAL A 35 -10.31 6.02 -3.96
CA VAL A 35 -11.01 4.75 -3.78
C VAL A 35 -11.85 4.49 -5.02
N LYS A 36 -11.58 3.40 -5.73
CA LYS A 36 -12.23 3.07 -7.00
C LYS A 36 -12.69 1.61 -7.01
N PRO A 37 -13.87 1.30 -7.58
CA PRO A 37 -14.23 -0.09 -7.84
C PRO A 37 -13.32 -0.68 -8.92
N GLY A 38 -12.95 -1.94 -8.76
CA GLY A 38 -12.22 -2.71 -9.76
C GLY A 38 -12.54 -4.20 -9.64
N ILE A 39 -11.96 -5.03 -10.50
CA ILE A 39 -12.21 -6.48 -10.49
C ILE A 39 -11.00 -7.22 -9.89
N SER A 40 -11.26 -8.05 -8.89
CA SER A 40 -10.28 -8.98 -8.30
C SER A 40 -10.92 -10.36 -8.15
N GLY A 41 -10.29 -11.41 -8.68
CA GLY A 41 -10.85 -12.76 -8.62
C GLY A 41 -12.26 -12.90 -9.21
N GLY A 42 -12.60 -12.11 -10.24
CA GLY A 42 -13.93 -12.09 -10.86
C GLY A 42 -15.02 -11.35 -10.07
N LYS A 43 -14.68 -10.73 -8.93
CA LYS A 43 -15.62 -9.94 -8.12
C LYS A 43 -15.27 -8.46 -8.16
N THR A 44 -16.29 -7.62 -8.01
CA THR A 44 -16.08 -6.17 -7.84
C THR A 44 -15.62 -5.90 -6.42
N VAL A 45 -14.45 -5.29 -6.27
CA VAL A 45 -13.82 -4.92 -4.98
C VAL A 45 -13.45 -3.44 -4.99
N SER A 46 -13.22 -2.88 -3.80
CA SER A 46 -12.70 -1.51 -3.67
C SER A 46 -11.18 -1.53 -3.66
N PHE A 47 -10.57 -0.81 -4.60
CA PHE A 47 -9.14 -0.55 -4.62
C PHE A 47 -8.85 0.83 -4.04
N VAL A 48 -7.88 0.87 -3.13
CA VAL A 48 -7.47 2.08 -2.40
C VAL A 48 -6.06 2.46 -2.82
N THR A 49 -5.87 3.72 -3.20
CA THR A 49 -4.55 4.30 -3.49
C THR A 49 -4.18 5.24 -2.35
N VAL A 50 -2.90 5.31 -2.01
CA VAL A 50 -2.38 6.19 -0.95
C VAL A 50 -1.33 7.17 -1.49
N ALA A 51 -1.02 8.21 -0.72
CA ALA A 51 -0.06 9.24 -1.13
C ALA A 51 1.40 8.73 -1.09
N GLU A 52 1.69 7.84 -0.14
CA GLU A 52 3.02 7.38 0.22
C GLU A 52 3.53 6.25 -0.70
N HIS A 53 2.64 5.63 -1.47
CA HIS A 53 2.95 4.62 -2.48
C HIS A 53 2.18 4.94 -3.78
N PRO A 54 2.56 6.02 -4.49
CA PRO A 54 1.85 6.46 -5.68
C PRO A 54 1.97 5.42 -6.80
N GLY A 55 0.88 5.22 -7.55
CA GLY A 55 0.84 4.26 -8.66
C GLY A 55 0.43 2.84 -8.25
N VAL A 56 0.47 2.51 -6.95
CA VAL A 56 0.01 1.21 -6.44
C VAL A 56 -1.38 1.34 -5.81
N SER A 57 -2.21 0.33 -6.05
CA SER A 57 -3.55 0.24 -5.49
C SER A 57 -3.72 -1.05 -4.68
N TYR A 58 -4.20 -0.91 -3.47
CA TYR A 58 -4.42 -2.01 -2.55
C TYR A 58 -5.86 -2.51 -2.64
N ASN A 59 -6.04 -3.82 -2.75
CA ASN A 59 -7.37 -4.42 -2.62
C ASN A 59 -7.82 -4.34 -1.15
N TRP A 60 -8.86 -3.55 -0.90
CA TRP A 60 -9.34 -3.30 0.46
C TRP A 60 -9.89 -4.55 1.15
N GLU A 61 -10.41 -5.54 0.42
CA GLU A 61 -10.90 -6.77 1.04
C GLU A 61 -9.78 -7.55 1.76
N PHE A 62 -8.55 -7.45 1.26
CA PHE A 62 -7.38 -8.06 1.88
C PHE A 62 -6.68 -7.14 2.87
N LEU A 63 -6.64 -5.83 2.59
CA LEU A 63 -5.94 -4.88 3.46
C LEU A 63 -6.73 -4.53 4.73
N ALA A 64 -8.07 -4.53 4.68
CA ALA A 64 -8.91 -4.18 5.82
C ALA A 64 -8.73 -5.11 7.03
N PRO A 65 -8.68 -6.45 6.88
CA PRO A 65 -8.36 -7.36 7.98
C PRO A 65 -6.98 -7.13 8.63
N GLU A 66 -6.01 -6.58 7.90
CA GLU A 66 -4.63 -6.43 8.37
C GLU A 66 -4.40 -5.14 9.16
N GLN A 67 -5.34 -4.18 9.16
CA GLN A 67 -5.14 -2.86 9.77
C GLN A 67 -4.69 -2.93 11.24
N GLU A 68 -5.27 -3.80 12.05
CA GLU A 68 -4.88 -3.95 13.46
C GLU A 68 -3.50 -4.57 13.64
N LYS A 69 -3.08 -5.45 12.71
CA LYS A 69 -1.74 -6.03 12.72
C LYS A 69 -0.72 -4.96 12.31
N LEU A 70 -0.95 -4.32 11.17
CA LEU A 70 -0.04 -3.29 10.63
C LEU A 70 0.10 -2.11 11.59
N LYS A 71 -0.97 -1.73 12.29
CA LYS A 71 -0.91 -0.73 13.36
C LYS A 71 0.02 -1.13 14.50
N LYS A 72 0.04 -2.41 14.89
CA LYS A 72 0.96 -2.90 15.93
C LYS A 72 2.41 -2.93 15.43
N ASP A 73 2.60 -3.32 14.18
CA ASP A 73 3.92 -3.48 13.58
C ASP A 73 4.59 -2.11 13.33
N PHE A 74 3.83 -1.13 12.84
CA PHE A 74 4.36 0.19 12.45
C PHE A 74 4.08 1.31 13.45
N GLY A 75 3.16 1.14 14.39
CA GLY A 75 2.81 2.16 15.38
C GLY A 75 2.35 3.46 14.73
N GLU A 76 3.01 4.57 15.03
CA GLU A 76 2.74 5.89 14.42
C GLU A 76 3.63 6.19 13.19
N GLY A 77 4.44 5.22 12.77
CA GLY A 77 5.34 5.33 11.62
C GLY A 77 4.58 5.62 10.34
N ARG A 78 5.05 6.59 9.57
CA ARG A 78 4.50 6.94 8.24
C ARG A 78 5.12 6.04 7.20
N ALA A 79 4.31 5.52 6.29
CA ALA A 79 4.84 4.85 5.11
C ALA A 79 5.68 5.85 4.29
N HIS A 80 6.75 5.38 3.67
CA HIS A 80 7.57 6.21 2.79
C HIS A 80 8.30 5.37 1.75
N PRO A 81 8.71 5.98 0.61
CA PRO A 81 9.63 5.34 -0.31
C PRO A 81 10.91 4.91 0.41
N ASP A 82 11.37 3.70 0.12
CA ASP A 82 12.65 3.15 0.55
C ASP A 82 13.37 2.52 -0.65
N PRO A 83 13.72 3.32 -1.66
CA PRO A 83 14.18 2.78 -2.94
C PRO A 83 15.55 2.13 -2.84
N ASP A 84 15.69 0.92 -3.37
CA ASP A 84 16.97 0.28 -3.62
C ASP A 84 17.46 0.61 -5.04
N HIS A 85 18.52 1.40 -5.12
CA HIS A 85 19.10 1.87 -6.38
C HIS A 85 20.24 1.01 -6.93
N ARG A 86 20.60 -0.08 -6.25
CA ARG A 86 21.62 -1.00 -6.75
C ARG A 86 21.16 -1.62 -8.06
N GLU A 87 22.07 -1.65 -9.05
CA GLU A 87 21.73 -2.05 -10.42
C GLU A 87 21.16 -3.48 -10.46
N GLU A 88 21.72 -4.40 -9.66
CA GLU A 88 21.30 -5.80 -9.62
C GLU A 88 19.83 -6.02 -9.17
N PHE A 89 19.19 -5.02 -8.54
CA PHE A 89 17.78 -5.08 -8.13
C PHE A 89 16.86 -4.25 -9.03
N ASN A 90 17.34 -3.78 -10.19
CA ASN A 90 16.60 -2.91 -11.10
C ASN A 90 16.72 -3.29 -12.59
N GLU A 91 17.37 -4.41 -12.92
CA GLU A 91 17.58 -4.88 -14.29
C GLU A 91 16.47 -5.81 -14.79
N TRP A 92 15.34 -5.28 -15.29
CA TRP A 92 14.33 -6.02 -16.07
C TRP A 92 13.62 -5.14 -17.11
#